data_AF-A0AAV9P8V6-F1
#
_entry.id   AF-A0AAV9P8V6-F1
#
_cell.length_a   1.000
_cell.length_b   1.000
_cell.length_c   1.000
_cell.angle_alpha   90.00
_cell.angle_beta   90.00
_cell.angle_gamma   90.00
#
_symmetry.space_group_name_H-M   'P 1'
#
loop_
_entity.id
_entity.type
_entity.pdbx_description
1 polymer ?
#
loop_
_entity_poly.entity_id
_entity_poly.type
_entity_poly.pdbx_seq_one_letter_code
_entity_poly.pdbx_strand_id
1 'polypeptide(L)'
;MSGSGTRTFSNGDPAERSFARPPGTPAGVVRVSRRRAENTSSESSNSADTLSAGVLSPTSTMYSSPGSASTAGTDPDTIDIPTAIPSIHTLCYFGLAAFRAEQIMKRWEELRSQGNEPQNFGRFAGEYLHNLVKYEGCDTSSYDADWRANLEKIGADEQLTGAIGNRGHGFDDIRSLRSAAEWVEQAIEWRWEYLLGLKSASATRKDGGITLPTSSPIQVRSLTSVTTASDDASAFRFDRQTGKTFCKGEPTEFLPFWKGITRVRAEDMWSNSGRRTGTFDIKGLISRPPGDFSGKRAVYYFTPDLEGAQEYADFAKQIASPAGVCLVRIDVPIAMSDP
;
A
#
# COMPACT_ATOMS: atom_id res chain seq x y z
N MET A 1 18.90 10.78 -41.32
CA MET A 1 18.25 9.46 -41.06
C MET A 1 18.25 9.24 -39.56
N SER A 2 17.16 9.62 -38.87
CA SER A 2 17.00 9.39 -37.43
C SER A 2 16.35 8.04 -37.22
N GLY A 3 17.11 7.09 -36.66
CA GLY A 3 16.61 5.77 -36.29
C GLY A 3 15.68 5.88 -35.08
N SER A 4 14.37 5.83 -35.33
CA SER A 4 13.36 5.57 -34.30
C SER A 4 13.51 4.13 -33.80
N GLY A 5 14.39 3.91 -32.83
CA GLY A 5 14.53 2.62 -32.15
C GLY A 5 13.32 2.39 -31.24
N THR A 6 12.30 1.72 -31.75
CA THR A 6 11.16 1.25 -30.96
C THR A 6 11.68 0.26 -29.92
N ARG A 7 11.81 0.69 -28.66
CA ARG A 7 12.15 -0.20 -27.54
C ARG A 7 10.95 -1.09 -27.26
N THR A 8 10.89 -2.24 -27.90
CA THR A 8 9.87 -3.26 -27.61
C THR A 8 10.21 -3.95 -26.30
N PHE A 9 9.56 -3.53 -25.22
CA PHE A 9 9.32 -4.41 -24.08
C PHE A 9 8.25 -5.43 -24.49
N SER A 10 8.59 -6.38 -25.37
CA SER A 10 7.74 -7.54 -25.67
C SER A 10 7.83 -8.53 -24.51
N ASN A 11 7.38 -8.10 -23.32
CA ASN A 11 7.40 -8.93 -22.13
C ASN A 11 5.98 -9.35 -21.77
N GLY A 12 5.54 -10.49 -22.31
CA GLY A 12 4.28 -11.15 -21.90
C GLY A 12 4.23 -11.41 -20.39
N ASP A 13 3.00 -11.57 -19.89
CA ASP A 13 2.67 -11.69 -18.46
C ASP A 13 3.60 -12.68 -17.74
N PRO A 14 4.29 -12.28 -16.66
CA PRO A 14 5.14 -13.20 -15.90
C PRO A 14 4.38 -14.43 -15.35
N ALA A 15 3.07 -14.35 -15.16
CA ALA A 15 2.24 -15.48 -14.74
C ALA A 15 1.94 -16.50 -15.85
N GLU A 16 2.04 -16.10 -17.12
CA GLU A 16 1.70 -16.95 -18.28
C GLU A 16 2.94 -17.65 -18.89
N ARG A 17 4.16 -17.37 -18.42
CA ARG A 17 5.37 -17.96 -19.01
C ARG A 17 5.72 -19.32 -18.41
N SER A 18 5.94 -20.29 -19.30
CA SER A 18 6.48 -21.61 -19.00
C SER A 18 8.00 -21.56 -18.71
N PHE A 19 8.45 -20.69 -17.81
CA PHE A 19 9.82 -20.81 -17.31
C PHE A 19 9.92 -22.02 -16.39
N ALA A 20 11.05 -22.74 -16.48
CA ALA A 20 11.39 -23.76 -15.49
C ALA A 20 11.29 -23.12 -14.10
N ARG A 21 10.39 -23.65 -13.29
CA ARG A 21 10.05 -23.06 -12.01
C ARG A 21 11.27 -23.05 -11.10
N PRO A 22 11.57 -21.95 -10.39
CA PRO A 22 12.62 -21.96 -9.39
C PRO A 22 12.36 -23.11 -8.39
N PRO A 23 13.39 -23.87 -8.02
CA PRO A 23 13.23 -24.90 -6.99
C PRO A 23 12.69 -24.27 -5.71
N GLY A 24 11.59 -24.81 -5.18
CA GLY A 24 10.95 -24.34 -3.95
C GLY A 24 9.75 -23.39 -4.11
N THR A 25 9.35 -22.99 -5.32
CA THR A 25 8.09 -22.22 -5.50
C THR A 25 6.86 -23.16 -5.48
N PRO A 26 5.88 -22.99 -4.57
CA PRO A 26 4.67 -23.85 -4.49
C PRO A 26 3.74 -23.71 -5.70
N ALA A 27 3.08 -24.79 -6.16
CA ALA A 27 2.11 -24.80 -7.29
C ALA A 27 1.11 -23.64 -7.21
N GLY A 28 0.87 -22.89 -8.29
CA GLY A 28 -0.09 -21.75 -8.29
C GLY A 28 0.43 -20.40 -7.78
N VAL A 29 1.74 -20.30 -7.51
CA VAL A 29 2.43 -19.06 -7.16
C VAL A 29 3.58 -18.81 -8.14
N VAL A 30 3.83 -17.53 -8.44
CA VAL A 30 4.96 -17.06 -9.24
C VAL A 30 5.79 -16.09 -8.41
N ARG A 31 7.08 -16.40 -8.27
CA ARG A 31 8.04 -15.54 -7.58
C ARG A 31 8.56 -14.47 -8.54
N VAL A 32 8.37 -13.21 -8.19
CA VAL A 32 8.78 -12.06 -9.01
C VAL A 32 9.61 -11.11 -8.17
N SER A 33 10.64 -10.48 -8.74
CA SER A 33 11.32 -9.37 -8.05
C SER A 33 10.32 -8.24 -7.77
N ARG A 34 10.33 -7.69 -6.56
CA ARG A 34 9.46 -6.57 -6.16
C ARG A 34 9.61 -5.39 -7.13
N ARG A 35 10.85 -5.05 -7.51
CA ARG A 35 11.14 -3.98 -8.48
C ARG A 35 10.48 -4.22 -9.84
N ARG A 36 10.42 -5.48 -10.27
CA ARG A 36 9.76 -5.87 -11.53
C ARG A 36 8.24 -5.81 -11.40
N ALA A 37 7.69 -6.25 -10.27
CA ALA A 37 6.26 -6.19 -10.02
C ALA A 37 5.75 -4.74 -9.99
N GLU A 38 6.49 -3.86 -9.32
CA GLU A 38 6.17 -2.43 -9.14
C GLU A 38 6.60 -1.52 -10.29
N ASN A 39 7.17 -2.08 -11.36
CA ASN A 39 7.64 -1.33 -12.53
C ASN A 39 8.68 -0.23 -12.20
N THR A 40 9.56 -0.45 -11.22
CA THR A 40 10.60 0.51 -10.80
C THR A 40 11.94 0.30 -11.51
N SER A 41 12.00 -0.56 -12.54
CA SER A 41 13.25 -1.13 -13.07
C SER A 41 13.81 -0.50 -14.36
N SER A 42 13.41 0.72 -14.75
CA SER A 42 13.77 1.26 -16.07
C SER A 42 14.92 2.26 -16.15
N GLU A 43 15.46 2.82 -15.05
CA GLU A 43 16.35 3.99 -15.17
C GLU A 43 17.83 3.77 -14.82
N SER A 44 18.18 2.93 -13.82
CA SER A 44 19.58 2.83 -13.36
C SER A 44 20.51 2.01 -14.25
N SER A 45 19.97 1.11 -15.08
CA SER A 45 20.81 0.30 -15.98
C SER A 45 21.18 1.01 -17.28
N ASN A 46 20.67 2.22 -17.54
CA ASN A 46 20.81 2.92 -18.83
C ASN A 46 21.28 4.37 -18.73
N SER A 47 21.51 4.92 -17.54
CA SER A 47 21.87 6.33 -17.36
C SER A 47 23.34 6.51 -16.97
N ALA A 48 24.23 6.22 -17.91
CA ALA A 48 25.49 6.92 -18.03
C ALA A 48 25.28 8.06 -19.05
N ASP A 49 25.68 9.27 -18.67
CA ASP A 49 25.80 10.47 -19.51
C ASP A 49 24.53 11.09 -20.11
N THR A 50 23.93 12.06 -19.39
CA THR A 50 23.66 13.41 -19.95
C THR A 50 23.08 14.36 -18.88
N LEU A 51 23.78 15.47 -18.61
CA LEU A 51 23.31 16.60 -17.79
C LEU A 51 22.71 17.68 -18.70
N SER A 52 21.48 18.14 -18.44
CA SER A 52 20.92 19.37 -19.03
C SER A 52 19.76 19.92 -18.18
N ALA A 53 19.62 21.24 -18.15
CA ALA A 53 19.00 22.03 -17.09
C ALA A 53 17.52 22.45 -17.32
N GLY A 54 16.76 22.50 -16.21
CA GLY A 54 15.94 23.65 -15.79
C GLY A 54 14.62 24.00 -16.50
N VAL A 55 13.48 23.50 -15.98
CA VAL A 55 12.16 24.18 -16.02
C VAL A 55 11.41 23.83 -14.72
N LEU A 56 10.87 24.84 -14.02
CA LEU A 56 10.07 24.67 -12.80
C LEU A 56 8.58 24.49 -13.15
N SER A 57 7.93 23.50 -12.55
CA SER A 57 6.49 23.21 -12.65
C SER A 57 5.95 22.85 -11.25
N PRO A 58 4.65 23.06 -10.96
CA PRO A 58 4.06 22.70 -9.68
C PRO A 58 4.24 21.19 -9.44
N THR A 59 4.95 20.84 -8.37
CA THR A 59 5.38 19.47 -8.10
C THR A 59 4.54 18.88 -6.98
N SER A 60 3.67 17.93 -7.30
CA SER A 60 3.09 17.04 -6.29
C SER A 60 4.09 15.93 -5.99
N THR A 61 4.83 16.08 -4.89
CA THR A 61 5.84 15.11 -4.48
C THR A 61 5.21 14.07 -3.56
N MET A 62 5.11 12.81 -4.02
CA MET A 62 4.91 11.67 -3.13
C MET A 62 6.27 11.25 -2.60
N TYR A 63 6.44 11.30 -1.28
CA TYR A 63 7.65 10.87 -0.62
C TYR A 63 7.52 9.38 -0.26
N SER A 64 8.45 8.56 -0.74
CA SER A 64 8.74 7.29 -0.07
C SER A 64 9.46 7.66 1.22
N SER A 65 8.86 7.35 2.37
CA SER A 65 9.31 7.78 3.70
C SER A 65 10.83 7.61 3.86
N PRO A 66 11.62 8.70 3.94
CA PRO A 66 13.04 8.65 4.27
C PRO A 66 13.16 8.74 5.80
N GLY A 67 12.64 7.74 6.51
CA GLY A 67 12.49 7.80 7.98
C GLY A 67 12.80 6.52 8.74
N SER A 68 12.93 5.35 8.10
CA SER A 68 13.34 4.13 8.81
C SER A 68 14.87 4.02 8.88
N ALA A 69 15.50 4.90 9.64
CA ALA A 69 16.85 4.69 10.16
C ALA A 69 16.79 3.81 11.42
N SER A 70 16.14 2.64 11.36
CA SER A 70 16.31 1.59 12.36
C SER A 70 15.86 0.25 11.80
N THR A 71 16.82 -0.69 11.80
CA THR A 71 16.80 -2.05 11.24
C THR A 71 16.80 -2.12 9.71
N ALA A 72 18.00 -2.37 9.18
CA ALA A 72 18.25 -2.97 7.88
C ALA A 72 17.65 -4.39 7.79
N GLY A 73 16.31 -4.51 7.91
CA GLY A 73 15.61 -5.65 7.38
C GLY A 73 15.71 -5.55 5.88
N THR A 74 16.55 -6.37 5.26
CA THR A 74 16.56 -6.55 3.81
C THR A 74 15.17 -7.05 3.42
N ASP A 75 14.29 -6.12 3.06
CA ASP A 75 13.01 -6.42 2.43
C ASP A 75 13.29 -7.47 1.35
N PRO A 76 12.60 -8.63 1.37
CA PRO A 76 12.89 -9.67 0.40
C PRO A 76 12.69 -9.08 -1.00
N ASP A 77 13.76 -9.07 -1.80
CA ASP A 77 13.73 -8.51 -3.16
C ASP A 77 12.77 -9.29 -4.07
N THR A 78 12.29 -10.46 -3.62
CA THR A 78 11.30 -11.28 -4.30
C THR A 78 9.99 -11.37 -3.52
N ILE A 79 8.89 -11.26 -4.24
CA ILE A 79 7.52 -11.46 -3.74
C ILE A 79 6.87 -12.65 -4.45
N ASP A 80 6.06 -13.38 -3.72
CA ASP A 80 5.32 -14.54 -4.20
C ASP A 80 3.89 -14.08 -4.58
N ILE A 81 3.55 -14.11 -5.87
CA ILE A 81 2.28 -13.61 -6.41
C ILE A 81 1.41 -14.81 -6.82
N PRO A 82 0.14 -14.89 -6.38
CA PRO A 82 -0.78 -15.94 -6.81
C PRO A 82 -1.11 -15.81 -8.31
N THR A 83 -1.13 -16.92 -9.04
CA THR A 83 -1.46 -16.92 -10.48
C THR A 83 -2.95 -16.80 -10.74
N ALA A 84 -3.77 -17.34 -9.85
CA ALA A 84 -5.23 -17.28 -9.92
C ALA A 84 -5.75 -16.38 -8.80
N ILE A 85 -6.54 -15.38 -9.18
CA ILE A 85 -7.09 -14.40 -8.23
C ILE A 85 -8.00 -15.07 -7.19
N PRO A 86 -9.08 -15.78 -7.53
CA PRO A 86 -9.80 -16.59 -6.56
C PRO A 86 -9.04 -17.90 -6.35
N SER A 87 -8.23 -17.99 -5.31
CA SER A 87 -7.50 -19.21 -4.94
C SER A 87 -7.12 -19.22 -3.46
N ILE A 88 -6.79 -20.40 -2.94
CA ILE A 88 -6.21 -20.58 -1.60
C ILE A 88 -4.94 -19.73 -1.45
N HIS A 89 -4.10 -19.68 -2.49
CA HIS A 89 -2.84 -18.91 -2.43
C HIS A 89 -3.06 -17.42 -2.35
N THR A 90 -4.15 -16.90 -2.92
CA THR A 90 -4.52 -15.50 -2.71
C THR A 90 -4.92 -15.22 -1.27
N LEU A 91 -5.64 -16.14 -0.62
CA LEU A 91 -6.00 -16.01 0.78
C LEU A 91 -4.77 -16.12 1.69
N CYS A 92 -3.85 -17.04 1.40
CA CYS A 92 -2.55 -17.10 2.09
C CYS A 92 -1.73 -15.83 1.84
N TYR A 93 -1.75 -15.29 0.62
CA TYR A 93 -1.11 -14.01 0.30
C TYR A 93 -1.68 -12.86 1.14
N PHE A 94 -2.97 -12.88 1.46
CA PHE A 94 -3.57 -11.91 2.40
C PHE A 94 -3.06 -12.02 3.83
N GLY A 95 -2.26 -13.05 4.16
CA GLY A 95 -1.74 -13.31 5.49
C GLY A 95 -2.64 -14.22 6.32
N LEU A 96 -3.49 -15.02 5.66
CA LEU A 96 -4.32 -16.01 6.35
C LEU A 96 -3.60 -17.36 6.43
N ALA A 97 -3.73 -18.00 7.59
CA ALA A 97 -3.29 -19.37 7.78
C ALA A 97 -4.04 -20.34 6.85
N ALA A 98 -3.37 -21.42 6.45
CA ALA A 98 -3.90 -22.37 5.46
C ALA A 98 -5.29 -22.91 5.81
N PHE A 99 -5.53 -23.27 7.09
CA PHE A 99 -6.83 -23.78 7.53
C PHE A 99 -7.96 -22.77 7.30
N ARG A 100 -7.69 -21.46 7.52
CA ARG A 100 -8.69 -20.42 7.35
C ARG A 100 -8.89 -20.10 5.87
N ALA A 101 -7.79 -20.09 5.10
CA ALA A 101 -7.85 -19.97 3.64
C ALA A 101 -8.72 -21.08 3.00
N GLU A 102 -8.56 -22.33 3.44
CA GLU A 102 -9.38 -23.46 2.96
C GLU A 102 -10.87 -23.30 3.29
N GLN A 103 -11.21 -22.86 4.50
CA GLN A 103 -12.60 -22.61 4.90
C GLN A 103 -13.25 -21.51 4.05
N ILE A 104 -12.57 -20.38 3.85
CA ILE A 104 -13.07 -19.28 3.02
C ILE A 104 -13.23 -19.74 1.56
N MET A 105 -12.24 -20.47 1.01
CA MET A 105 -12.29 -20.96 -0.37
C MET A 105 -13.43 -21.96 -0.57
N LYS A 106 -13.63 -22.89 0.37
CA LYS A 106 -14.75 -23.83 0.32
C LYS A 106 -16.08 -23.09 0.26
N ARG A 107 -16.27 -22.06 1.10
CA ARG A 107 -17.50 -21.27 1.09
C ARG A 107 -17.69 -20.51 -0.21
N TRP A 108 -16.62 -19.98 -0.79
CA TRP A 108 -16.64 -19.33 -2.09
C TRP A 108 -17.11 -20.28 -3.20
N GLU A 109 -16.57 -21.49 -3.26
CA GLU A 109 -16.93 -22.51 -4.25
C GLU A 109 -18.38 -22.98 -4.11
N GLU A 110 -18.87 -23.17 -2.88
CA GLU A 110 -20.28 -23.45 -2.60
C GLU A 110 -21.20 -22.37 -3.20
N LEU A 111 -20.92 -21.09 -2.95
CA LEU A 111 -21.73 -19.99 -3.50
C LEU A 111 -21.68 -19.94 -5.04
N ARG A 112 -20.52 -20.22 -5.63
CA ARG A 112 -20.39 -20.30 -7.10
C ARG A 112 -21.21 -21.44 -7.70
N SER A 113 -21.16 -22.63 -7.09
CA SER A 113 -21.97 -23.77 -7.54
C SER A 113 -23.47 -23.54 -7.44
N GLN A 114 -23.90 -22.64 -6.56
CA GLN A 114 -25.30 -22.21 -6.42
C GLN A 114 -25.71 -21.09 -7.38
N GLY A 115 -24.78 -20.59 -8.21
CA GLY A 115 -25.04 -19.44 -9.09
C GLY A 115 -25.04 -18.08 -8.37
N ASN A 116 -24.61 -18.04 -7.11
CA ASN A 116 -24.55 -16.84 -6.26
C ASN A 116 -23.10 -16.31 -6.17
N GLU A 117 -22.38 -16.25 -7.28
CA GLU A 117 -20.97 -15.84 -7.30
C GLU A 117 -20.82 -14.37 -6.83
N PRO A 118 -20.11 -14.11 -5.71
CA PRO A 118 -19.88 -12.74 -5.28
C PRO A 118 -18.98 -12.01 -6.28
N GLN A 119 -19.20 -10.70 -6.48
CA GLN A 119 -18.49 -9.94 -7.51
C GLN A 119 -17.02 -9.69 -7.19
N ASN A 120 -16.63 -9.68 -5.91
CA ASN A 120 -15.30 -9.26 -5.48
C ASN A 120 -14.76 -10.23 -4.42
N PHE A 121 -13.74 -11.01 -4.81
CA PHE A 121 -13.16 -12.06 -3.97
C PHE A 121 -12.53 -11.51 -2.68
N GLY A 122 -11.74 -10.43 -2.75
CA GLY A 122 -11.14 -9.82 -1.57
C GLY A 122 -12.17 -9.29 -0.58
N ARG A 123 -13.23 -8.62 -1.08
CA ARG A 123 -14.34 -8.16 -0.24
C ARG A 123 -15.09 -9.31 0.39
N PHE A 124 -15.40 -10.36 -0.37
CA PHE A 124 -16.02 -11.57 0.15
C PHE A 124 -15.16 -12.21 1.26
N ALA A 125 -13.85 -12.32 1.07
CA ALA A 125 -12.95 -12.91 2.05
C ALA A 125 -12.98 -12.14 3.38
N GLY A 126 -12.90 -10.80 3.32
CA GLY A 126 -13.03 -9.94 4.50
C GLY A 126 -14.39 -10.06 5.19
N GLU A 127 -15.49 -9.94 4.45
CA GLU A 127 -16.85 -10.01 5.01
C GLU A 127 -17.16 -11.40 5.59
N TYR A 128 -16.71 -12.48 4.95
CA TYR A 128 -16.92 -13.83 5.45
C TYR A 128 -16.07 -14.10 6.71
N LEU A 129 -14.80 -13.65 6.73
CA LEU A 129 -13.95 -13.74 7.91
C LEU A 129 -14.56 -12.98 9.09
N HIS A 130 -15.04 -11.76 8.87
CA HIS A 130 -15.72 -10.95 9.88
C HIS A 130 -16.86 -11.72 10.57
N ASN A 131 -17.76 -12.28 9.75
CA ASN A 131 -18.91 -13.03 10.25
C ASN A 131 -18.49 -14.30 10.98
N LEU A 132 -17.44 -14.97 10.51
CA LEU A 132 -16.92 -16.19 11.11
C LEU A 132 -16.29 -15.92 12.48
N VAL A 133 -15.46 -14.89 12.58
CA VAL A 133 -14.85 -14.44 13.83
C VAL A 133 -15.90 -14.05 14.86
N LYS A 134 -16.95 -13.34 14.42
CA LYS A 134 -18.09 -12.97 15.26
C LYS A 134 -18.87 -14.20 15.75
N TYR A 135 -19.10 -15.17 14.87
CA TYR A 135 -19.81 -16.41 15.20
C TYR A 135 -19.01 -17.29 16.18
N GLU A 136 -17.70 -17.43 15.96
CA GLU A 136 -16.81 -18.25 16.78
C GLU A 136 -16.35 -17.56 18.09
N GLY A 137 -16.64 -16.26 18.25
CA GLY A 137 -16.19 -15.48 19.40
C GLY A 137 -14.65 -15.46 19.50
N CYS A 138 -13.97 -15.21 18.38
CA CYS A 138 -12.51 -15.23 18.31
C CYS A 138 -11.86 -13.87 18.59
N ASP A 139 -12.63 -12.79 18.48
CA ASP A 139 -12.15 -11.43 18.73
C ASP A 139 -12.51 -11.02 20.15
N THR A 140 -11.52 -11.01 21.03
CA THR A 140 -11.68 -10.45 22.38
C THR A 140 -11.28 -8.99 22.30
N SER A 141 -12.25 -8.08 22.37
CA SER A 141 -12.06 -6.63 22.30
C SER A 141 -11.30 -6.04 23.51
N SER A 142 -10.46 -6.84 24.17
CA SER A 142 -9.67 -6.46 25.32
C SER A 142 -8.33 -5.88 24.86
N TYR A 143 -8.09 -4.63 25.25
CA TYR A 143 -6.84 -3.91 25.01
C TYR A 143 -5.63 -4.63 25.61
N ASP A 144 -5.82 -5.31 26.75
CA ASP A 144 -4.76 -6.01 27.49
C ASP A 144 -4.58 -7.47 27.08
N ALA A 145 -5.44 -8.03 26.23
CA ALA A 145 -5.33 -9.43 25.82
C ALA A 145 -4.04 -9.70 25.04
N ASP A 146 -3.54 -10.93 25.17
CA ASP A 146 -2.53 -11.47 24.27
C ASP A 146 -3.16 -11.63 22.88
N TRP A 147 -2.95 -10.62 22.02
CA TRP A 147 -3.48 -10.59 20.67
C TRP A 147 -2.93 -11.72 19.81
N ARG A 148 -1.79 -12.32 20.16
CA ARG A 148 -1.22 -13.42 19.38
C ARG A 148 -2.19 -14.61 19.32
N ALA A 149 -2.68 -15.05 20.47
CA ALA A 149 -3.64 -16.15 20.54
C ALA A 149 -4.95 -15.83 19.81
N ASN A 150 -5.43 -14.58 19.90
CA ASN A 150 -6.62 -14.13 19.18
C ASN A 150 -6.40 -14.14 17.66
N LEU A 151 -5.28 -13.61 17.17
CA LEU A 151 -4.92 -13.54 15.75
C LEU A 151 -4.76 -14.93 15.15
N GLU A 152 -4.12 -15.85 15.87
CA GLU A 152 -4.01 -17.26 15.47
C GLU A 152 -5.39 -17.93 15.40
N LYS A 153 -6.28 -17.65 16.37
CA LYS A 153 -7.67 -18.17 16.38
C LYS A 153 -8.53 -17.57 15.25
N ILE A 154 -8.37 -16.28 14.96
CA ILE A 154 -8.96 -15.61 13.79
C ILE A 154 -8.46 -16.28 12.50
N GLY A 155 -7.23 -16.77 12.49
CA GLY A 155 -6.61 -17.46 11.37
C GLY A 155 -5.67 -16.57 10.57
N ALA A 156 -5.06 -15.57 11.20
CA ALA A 156 -3.87 -14.91 10.67
C ALA A 156 -2.69 -15.89 10.68
N ASP A 157 -1.82 -15.80 9.68
CA ASP A 157 -0.57 -16.56 9.66
C ASP A 157 0.47 -15.98 10.64
N GLU A 158 1.61 -16.65 10.79
CA GLU A 158 2.64 -16.23 11.73
C GLU A 158 3.21 -14.84 11.41
N GLN A 159 3.35 -14.51 10.11
CA GLN A 159 3.91 -13.24 9.68
C GLN A 159 2.97 -12.08 10.00
N LEU A 160 1.68 -12.20 9.66
CA LEU A 160 0.67 -11.21 9.94
C LEU A 160 0.41 -11.10 11.45
N THR A 161 0.44 -12.23 12.16
CA THR A 161 0.35 -12.27 13.62
C THR A 161 1.49 -11.49 14.28
N GLY A 162 2.73 -11.66 13.80
CA GLY A 162 3.87 -10.86 14.27
C GLY A 162 3.72 -9.38 13.92
N ALA A 163 3.30 -9.06 12.69
CA ALA A 163 3.13 -7.69 12.23
C ALA A 163 2.07 -6.91 13.03
N ILE A 164 0.98 -7.57 13.44
CA ILE A 164 -0.08 -6.94 14.23
C ILE A 164 0.21 -7.05 15.75
N GLY A 165 0.69 -8.21 16.22
CA GLY A 165 0.71 -8.58 17.63
C GLY A 165 1.98 -8.25 18.41
N ASN A 166 3.07 -7.85 17.75
CA ASN A 166 4.33 -7.54 18.44
C ASN A 166 4.21 -6.25 19.26
N ARG A 167 3.97 -6.40 20.58
CA ARG A 167 3.97 -5.30 21.56
C ARG A 167 5.35 -4.65 21.69
N GLY A 168 5.38 -3.39 22.11
CA GLY A 168 6.63 -2.71 22.48
C GLY A 168 7.42 -2.06 21.34
N HIS A 169 6.94 -2.13 20.09
CA HIS A 169 7.52 -1.41 18.95
C HIS A 169 7.03 0.05 18.82
N GLY A 170 6.39 0.60 19.85
CA GLY A 170 5.79 1.95 19.79
C GLY A 170 4.46 2.01 19.05
N PHE A 171 3.97 0.90 18.49
CA PHE A 171 2.70 0.85 17.76
C PHE A 171 1.50 0.45 18.63
N ASP A 172 1.66 0.29 19.94
CA ASP A 172 0.58 -0.17 20.82
C ASP A 172 -0.62 0.78 20.81
N ASP A 173 -0.38 2.09 20.70
CA ASP A 173 -1.43 3.10 20.58
C ASP A 173 -2.23 2.92 19.28
N ILE A 174 -1.54 2.75 18.14
CA ILE A 174 -2.17 2.55 16.82
C ILE A 174 -2.89 1.20 16.77
N ARG A 175 -2.22 0.13 17.21
CA ARG A 175 -2.76 -1.22 17.28
C ARG A 175 -4.08 -1.24 18.03
N SER A 176 -4.18 -0.50 19.14
CA SER A 176 -5.37 -0.46 20.00
C SER A 176 -6.56 0.30 19.42
N LEU A 177 -6.44 0.99 18.29
CA LEU A 177 -7.54 1.76 17.70
C LEU A 177 -8.62 0.91 17.04
N ARG A 178 -8.29 -0.36 16.79
CA ARG A 178 -9.16 -1.34 16.14
C ARG A 178 -9.07 -2.68 16.84
N SER A 179 -10.00 -3.58 16.57
CA SER A 179 -9.90 -4.95 17.03
C SER A 179 -8.87 -5.76 16.23
N ALA A 180 -8.48 -6.94 16.74
CA ALA A 180 -7.57 -7.83 16.03
C ALA A 180 -8.18 -8.28 14.68
N ALA A 181 -9.49 -8.54 14.66
CA ALA A 181 -10.20 -8.92 13.45
C ALA A 181 -10.22 -7.79 12.41
N GLU A 182 -10.48 -6.56 12.84
CA GLU A 182 -10.49 -5.38 11.97
C GLU A 182 -9.13 -5.12 11.33
N TRP A 183 -8.01 -5.38 12.03
CA TRP A 183 -6.68 -5.30 11.42
C TRP A 183 -6.41 -6.39 10.38
N VAL A 184 -6.88 -7.62 10.62
CA VAL A 184 -6.76 -8.71 9.63
C VAL A 184 -7.61 -8.40 8.39
N GLU A 185 -8.83 -7.88 8.56
CA GLU A 185 -9.67 -7.41 7.46
C GLU A 185 -9.00 -6.28 6.67
N GLN A 186 -8.38 -5.32 7.37
CA GLN A 186 -7.65 -4.23 6.73
C GLN A 186 -6.44 -4.74 5.92
N ALA A 187 -5.75 -5.77 6.43
CA ALA A 187 -4.65 -6.44 5.72
C ALA A 187 -5.14 -7.11 4.42
N ILE A 188 -6.26 -7.84 4.49
CA ILE A 188 -6.91 -8.45 3.32
C ILE A 188 -7.21 -7.37 2.28
N GLU A 189 -7.83 -6.26 2.69
CA GLU A 189 -8.20 -5.17 1.79
C GLU A 189 -6.98 -4.56 1.09
N TRP A 190 -5.94 -4.20 1.86
CA TRP A 190 -4.72 -3.59 1.31
C TRP A 190 -3.96 -4.52 0.36
N ARG A 191 -3.82 -5.79 0.73
CA ARG A 191 -3.13 -6.78 -0.10
C ARG A 191 -3.94 -7.14 -1.33
N TRP A 192 -5.27 -7.13 -1.25
CA TRP A 192 -6.17 -7.31 -2.38
C TRP A 192 -6.07 -6.17 -3.40
N GLU A 193 -6.13 -4.92 -2.94
CA GLU A 193 -5.97 -3.75 -3.80
C GLU A 193 -4.62 -3.79 -4.54
N TYR A 194 -3.56 -4.19 -3.83
CA TYR A 194 -2.25 -4.38 -4.45
C TYR A 194 -2.23 -5.47 -5.52
N LEU A 195 -2.86 -6.62 -5.29
CA LEU A 195 -2.98 -7.66 -6.34
C LEU A 195 -3.76 -7.16 -7.56
N LEU A 196 -4.83 -6.39 -7.35
CA LEU A 196 -5.59 -5.78 -8.45
C LEU A 196 -4.75 -4.77 -9.23
N GLY A 197 -3.99 -3.92 -8.52
CA GLY A 197 -3.04 -2.99 -9.11
C GLY A 197 -1.97 -3.70 -9.95
N LEU A 198 -1.40 -4.79 -9.43
CA LEU A 198 -0.43 -5.61 -10.15
C LEU A 198 -1.02 -6.25 -11.41
N LYS A 199 -2.25 -6.78 -11.34
CA LYS A 199 -2.93 -7.34 -12.52
C LYS A 199 -3.22 -6.27 -13.56
N SER A 200 -3.71 -5.10 -13.14
CA SER A 200 -3.96 -3.96 -14.02
C SER A 200 -2.66 -3.53 -14.73
N ALA A 201 -1.58 -3.34 -13.98
CA ALA A 201 -0.26 -3.03 -14.52
C ALA A 201 0.26 -4.13 -15.48
N SER A 202 -0.04 -5.41 -15.19
CA SER A 202 0.32 -6.53 -16.08
C SER A 202 -0.46 -6.50 -17.40
N ALA A 203 -1.76 -6.24 -17.36
CA ALA A 203 -2.59 -6.10 -18.54
C ALA A 203 -2.11 -4.95 -19.43
N THR A 204 -1.82 -3.78 -18.84
CA THR A 204 -1.26 -2.64 -19.58
C THR A 204 0.09 -2.97 -20.25
N ARG A 205 0.90 -3.86 -19.65
CA ARG A 205 2.14 -4.34 -20.28
C ARG A 205 1.86 -5.27 -21.47
N LYS A 206 0.87 -6.14 -21.36
CA LYS A 206 0.47 -7.07 -22.43
C LYS A 206 -0.03 -6.32 -23.67
N ASP A 207 -0.74 -5.21 -23.48
CA ASP A 207 -1.33 -4.40 -24.56
C ASP A 207 -0.34 -3.45 -25.28
N GLY A 208 0.97 -3.67 -25.15
CA GLY A 208 2.00 -2.86 -25.82
C GLY A 208 2.69 -1.82 -24.93
N GLY A 209 2.42 -1.84 -23.62
CA GLY A 209 3.14 -1.09 -22.62
C GLY A 209 2.61 0.33 -22.39
N ILE A 210 3.01 0.89 -21.25
CA ILE A 210 2.86 2.32 -20.98
C ILE A 210 3.75 3.01 -22.01
N THR A 211 3.16 3.71 -22.99
CA THR A 211 3.90 4.74 -23.73
C THR A 211 4.36 5.74 -22.68
N LEU A 212 5.62 5.65 -22.26
CA LEU A 212 6.22 6.68 -21.43
C LEU A 212 6.27 7.92 -22.32
N PRO A 213 5.56 9.01 -21.99
CA PRO A 213 5.74 10.24 -22.74
C PRO A 213 7.23 10.61 -22.64
N THR A 214 7.83 10.91 -23.78
CA THR A 214 9.24 11.33 -23.90
C THR A 214 9.57 12.56 -23.05
N SER A 215 8.56 13.27 -22.57
CA SER A 215 8.67 14.35 -21.60
C SER A 215 7.43 14.37 -20.68
N SER A 216 7.34 13.43 -19.73
CA SER A 216 6.44 13.67 -18.58
C SER A 216 7.07 14.72 -17.67
N PRO A 217 6.35 15.81 -17.30
CA PRO A 217 6.86 16.80 -16.35
C PRO A 217 7.03 16.23 -14.93
N ILE A 218 6.54 15.01 -14.67
CA ILE A 218 6.71 14.29 -13.41
C ILE A 218 7.46 13.00 -13.70
N GLN A 219 8.77 13.01 -13.43
CA GLN A 219 9.62 11.82 -13.47
C GLN A 219 9.52 11.09 -12.12
N VAL A 220 8.99 9.88 -12.11
CA VAL A 220 9.11 8.99 -10.96
C VAL A 220 10.50 8.37 -11.01
N ARG A 221 11.50 9.09 -10.51
CA ARG A 221 12.83 8.54 -10.30
C ARG A 221 12.76 7.54 -9.15
N SER A 222 13.14 6.28 -9.37
CA SER A 222 13.64 5.46 -8.27
C SER A 222 14.91 6.16 -7.80
N LEU A 223 14.82 6.91 -6.70
CA LEU A 223 15.89 7.73 -6.16
C LEU A 223 17.01 6.82 -5.62
N THR A 224 17.92 6.37 -6.48
CA THR A 224 19.18 5.73 -6.05
C THR A 224 20.21 6.74 -5.53
N SER A 225 19.97 8.04 -5.74
CA SER A 225 20.70 9.11 -5.07
C SER A 225 19.81 10.33 -4.89
N VAL A 226 19.24 10.44 -3.70
CA VAL A 226 18.57 11.65 -3.24
C VAL A 226 19.63 12.74 -3.05
N THR A 227 19.89 13.55 -4.07
CA THR A 227 20.20 14.98 -3.81
C THR A 227 18.88 15.71 -3.79
N THR A 228 18.06 15.47 -2.76
CA THR A 228 16.95 16.37 -2.46
C THR A 228 17.57 17.72 -2.13
N ALA A 229 17.03 18.78 -2.70
CA ALA A 229 17.03 20.04 -1.99
C ALA A 229 16.43 19.73 -0.62
N SER A 230 17.24 19.79 0.45
CA SER A 230 16.88 19.69 1.87
C SER A 230 15.41 19.29 2.10
N ASP A 231 15.17 18.01 2.38
CA ASP A 231 13.86 17.38 2.61
C ASP A 231 12.78 18.32 3.18
N ASP A 232 11.95 18.88 2.30
CA ASP A 232 10.93 19.89 2.64
C ASP A 232 9.92 19.33 3.66
N ALA A 233 9.70 18.02 3.70
CA ALA A 233 8.83 17.40 4.71
C ALA A 233 9.35 17.63 6.13
N SER A 234 10.66 17.44 6.34
CA SER A 234 11.32 17.65 7.64
C SER A 234 11.39 19.12 8.07
N ALA A 235 11.14 20.05 7.15
CA ALA A 235 11.11 21.47 7.45
C ALA A 235 9.89 21.87 8.29
N PHE A 236 8.82 21.06 8.24
CA PHE A 236 7.58 21.31 8.99
C PHE A 236 7.63 20.63 10.36
N ARG A 237 7.27 21.39 11.39
CA ARG A 237 7.09 20.87 12.74
C ARG A 237 5.71 21.27 13.27
N PHE A 238 4.95 20.29 13.73
CA PHE A 238 3.71 20.51 14.44
C PHE A 238 3.99 20.53 15.95
N ASP A 239 3.58 21.60 16.62
CA ASP A 239 3.63 21.69 18.07
C ASP A 239 2.31 21.22 18.67
N ARG A 240 2.34 20.01 19.26
CA ARG A 240 1.17 19.39 19.90
C ARG A 240 0.59 20.21 21.06
N GLN A 241 1.38 21.06 21.72
CA GLN A 241 0.90 21.88 22.85
C GLN A 241 0.15 23.12 22.37
N THR A 242 0.65 23.78 21.34
CA THR A 242 0.05 25.01 20.81
C THR A 242 -0.91 24.78 19.65
N GLY A 243 -0.89 23.58 19.04
CA GLY A 243 -1.67 23.25 17.85
C GLY A 243 -1.20 24.00 16.59
N LYS A 244 0.01 24.54 16.59
CA LYS A 244 0.56 25.35 15.49
C LYS A 244 1.60 24.59 14.69
N THR A 245 1.67 24.91 13.40
CA THR A 245 2.70 24.39 12.49
C THR A 245 3.68 25.49 12.11
N PHE A 246 4.96 25.12 12.08
CA PHE A 246 6.05 26.01 11.71
C PHE A 246 6.83 25.39 10.56
N CYS A 247 7.31 26.20 9.62
CA CYS A 247 8.26 25.76 8.59
C CYS A 247 9.60 26.46 8.84
N LYS A 248 10.65 25.70 9.17
CA LYS A 248 11.99 26.24 9.49
C LYS A 248 11.97 27.33 10.57
N GLY A 249 11.03 27.28 11.50
CA GLY A 249 10.85 28.24 12.58
C GLY A 249 9.97 29.45 12.24
N GLU A 250 9.54 29.61 10.98
CA GLU A 250 8.67 30.69 10.55
C GLU A 250 7.19 30.23 10.47
N PRO A 251 6.22 31.14 10.69
CA PRO A 251 4.81 30.88 10.40
C PRO A 251 4.60 30.57 8.92
N THR A 252 3.73 29.61 8.62
CA THR A 252 3.37 29.24 7.24
C THR A 252 2.07 29.91 6.81
N GLU A 253 1.88 30.11 5.49
CA GLU A 253 0.59 30.58 4.93
C GLU A 253 -0.44 29.44 4.75
N PHE A 254 0.03 28.19 4.89
CA PHE A 254 -0.75 26.97 4.75
C PHE A 254 -0.44 26.00 5.90
N LEU A 255 -1.39 25.13 6.20
CA LEU A 255 -1.26 24.05 7.15
C LEU A 255 -1.06 22.72 6.38
N PRO A 256 0.12 22.08 6.46
CA PRO A 256 0.33 20.77 5.86
C PRO A 256 -0.42 19.71 6.68
N PHE A 257 -1.06 18.79 5.97
CA PHE A 257 -1.79 17.66 6.51
C PHE A 257 -1.27 16.37 5.88
N TRP A 258 -0.93 15.40 6.72
CA TRP A 258 -0.26 14.16 6.35
C TRP A 258 -1.16 12.95 6.59
N LYS A 259 -1.02 11.93 5.74
CA LYS A 259 -1.69 10.64 5.88
C LYS A 259 -0.78 9.50 5.42
N GLY A 260 -0.58 8.51 6.29
CA GLY A 260 -0.02 7.21 5.89
C GLY A 260 -1.08 6.37 5.16
N ILE A 261 -0.76 5.87 3.97
CA ILE A 261 -1.68 5.06 3.18
C ILE A 261 -0.94 4.12 2.22
N THR A 262 -1.61 3.05 1.78
CA THR A 262 -1.08 2.16 0.74
C THR A 262 -0.78 2.94 -0.53
N ARG A 263 0.34 2.60 -1.16
CA ARG A 263 0.81 3.22 -2.39
C ARG A 263 -0.23 3.13 -3.50
N VAL A 264 -0.95 2.00 -3.59
CA VAL A 264 -2.00 1.77 -4.60
C VAL A 264 -3.09 2.84 -4.48
N ARG A 265 -3.63 3.06 -3.28
CA ARG A 265 -4.65 4.09 -3.05
C ARG A 265 -4.12 5.50 -3.28
N ALA A 266 -2.86 5.76 -2.97
CA ALA A 266 -2.24 7.05 -3.27
C ALA A 266 -2.09 7.27 -4.79
N GLU A 267 -1.69 6.24 -5.54
CA GLU A 267 -1.55 6.31 -6.99
C GLU A 267 -2.91 6.42 -7.71
N ASP A 268 -3.95 5.80 -7.16
CA ASP A 268 -5.34 5.89 -7.63
C ASP A 268 -5.97 7.30 -7.49
N MET A 269 -5.29 8.24 -6.80
CA MET A 269 -5.74 9.64 -6.74
C MET A 269 -5.72 10.34 -8.09
N TRP A 270 -5.00 9.79 -9.07
CA TRP A 270 -4.85 10.37 -10.39
C TRP A 270 -5.72 9.63 -11.41
N SER A 271 -6.54 10.37 -12.14
CA SER A 271 -7.38 9.85 -13.24
C SER A 271 -6.61 9.04 -14.29
N ASN A 272 -5.32 9.31 -14.45
CA ASN A 272 -4.39 8.49 -15.22
C ASN A 272 -3.41 7.80 -14.27
N SER A 273 -3.82 6.66 -13.73
CA SER A 273 -3.14 5.88 -12.68
C SER A 273 -1.71 5.42 -13.05
N GLY A 274 -1.28 5.59 -14.30
CA GLY A 274 0.10 5.33 -14.73
C GLY A 274 1.00 6.56 -14.84
N ARG A 275 0.46 7.79 -14.80
CA ARG A 275 1.20 9.01 -15.17
C ARG A 275 1.19 10.12 -14.12
N ARG A 276 0.43 9.99 -13.03
CA ARG A 276 0.31 11.04 -11.99
C ARG A 276 -0.02 12.42 -12.58
N THR A 277 -0.86 12.41 -13.62
CA THR A 277 -1.29 13.59 -14.39
C THR A 277 -2.80 13.53 -14.54
N GLY A 278 -3.45 14.69 -14.64
CA GLY A 278 -4.88 14.81 -14.93
C GLY A 278 -5.67 15.32 -13.73
N THR A 279 -6.97 15.06 -13.73
CA THR A 279 -7.83 15.42 -12.60
C THR A 279 -7.48 14.56 -11.38
N PHE A 280 -7.55 15.22 -10.23
CA PHE A 280 -7.23 14.67 -8.92
C PHE A 280 -8.53 14.31 -8.18
N ASP A 281 -8.63 13.07 -7.68
CA ASP A 281 -9.75 12.61 -6.88
C ASP A 281 -9.24 11.93 -5.59
N ILE A 282 -9.49 12.54 -4.44
CA ILE A 282 -9.05 12.00 -3.15
C ILE A 282 -9.94 10.88 -2.61
N LYS A 283 -11.01 10.46 -3.30
CA LYS A 283 -11.94 9.41 -2.81
C LYS A 283 -11.24 8.13 -2.37
N GLY A 284 -10.14 7.76 -3.02
CA GLY A 284 -9.32 6.60 -2.62
C GLY A 284 -8.67 6.72 -1.23
N LEU A 285 -8.57 7.94 -0.69
CA LEU A 285 -7.98 8.23 0.62
C LEU A 285 -8.99 8.23 1.77
N ILE A 286 -10.26 7.90 1.51
CA ILE A 286 -11.28 7.87 2.55
C ILE A 286 -10.99 6.73 3.54
N SER A 287 -10.99 7.05 4.84
CA SER A 287 -10.93 6.05 5.89
C SER A 287 -12.34 5.47 6.10
N ARG A 288 -12.51 4.16 5.91
CA ARG A 288 -13.81 3.48 6.07
C ARG A 288 -14.10 3.24 7.56
N PRO A 289 -15.38 3.28 7.98
CA PRO A 289 -15.76 2.83 9.32
C PRO A 289 -15.69 1.29 9.40
N PRO A 290 -15.41 0.73 10.60
CA PRO A 290 -14.98 1.44 11.79
C PRO A 290 -13.55 1.94 11.63
N GLY A 291 -13.33 3.19 12.02
CA GLY A 291 -12.00 3.78 12.06
C GLY A 291 -11.86 4.65 13.28
N ASP A 292 -10.63 5.03 13.56
CA ASP A 292 -10.16 5.60 14.83
C ASP A 292 -10.91 6.89 15.24
N PHE A 293 -11.46 7.61 14.26
CA PHE A 293 -12.21 8.87 14.45
C PHE A 293 -13.68 8.78 14.06
N SER A 294 -14.13 7.68 13.47
CA SER A 294 -15.53 7.49 13.10
C SER A 294 -15.92 6.03 13.02
N GLY A 295 -16.77 5.61 13.97
CA GLY A 295 -17.37 4.27 13.93
C GLY A 295 -18.51 4.12 12.91
N LYS A 296 -19.00 5.22 12.30
CA LYS A 296 -20.22 5.18 11.46
C LYS A 296 -20.08 5.79 10.07
N ARG A 297 -19.16 6.73 9.88
CA ARG A 297 -19.04 7.49 8.63
C ARG A 297 -17.65 7.34 8.06
N ALA A 298 -17.58 7.24 6.74
CA ALA A 298 -16.30 7.31 6.05
C ALA A 298 -15.83 8.78 6.06
N VAL A 299 -14.59 9.01 6.47
CA VAL A 299 -14.02 10.36 6.65
C VAL A 299 -12.61 10.45 6.07
N TYR A 300 -12.22 11.64 5.63
CA TYR A 300 -10.82 11.92 5.28
C TYR A 300 -10.04 12.23 6.54
N TYR A 301 -9.28 11.26 7.04
CA TYR A 301 -8.35 11.50 8.14
C TYR A 301 -6.98 11.89 7.60
N PHE A 302 -6.54 13.08 7.99
CA PHE A 302 -5.18 13.59 7.86
C PHE A 302 -4.79 14.26 9.18
N THR A 303 -3.51 14.29 9.50
CA THR A 303 -2.96 14.90 10.71
C THR A 303 -1.89 15.94 10.36
N PRO A 304 -1.83 17.11 11.03
CA PRO A 304 -0.71 18.02 10.85
C PRO A 304 0.61 17.47 11.44
N ASP A 305 0.51 16.44 12.29
CA ASP A 305 1.64 15.77 12.92
C ASP A 305 2.28 14.74 11.97
N LEU A 306 3.41 15.14 11.35
CA LEU A 306 4.18 14.28 10.45
C LEU A 306 4.68 13.01 11.14
N GLU A 307 5.14 13.10 12.39
CA GLU A 307 5.67 11.95 13.13
C GLU A 307 4.54 10.94 13.38
N GLY A 308 3.36 11.40 13.81
CA GLY A 308 2.19 10.55 13.95
C GLY A 308 1.80 9.89 12.62
N ALA A 309 1.79 10.63 11.50
CA ALA A 309 1.50 10.05 10.20
C ALA A 309 2.55 8.99 9.76
N GLN A 310 3.83 9.19 10.11
CA GLN A 310 4.91 8.24 9.88
C GLN A 310 4.72 6.96 10.70
N GLU A 311 4.37 7.06 11.98
CA GLU A 311 4.09 5.90 12.83
C GLU A 311 2.96 5.04 12.25
N TYR A 312 1.87 5.66 11.80
CA TYR A 312 0.78 4.93 11.11
C TYR A 312 1.25 4.29 9.80
N ALA A 313 2.08 5.00 9.01
CA ALA A 313 2.60 4.46 7.76
C ALA A 313 3.52 3.26 8.01
N ASP A 314 4.36 3.30 9.03
CA ASP A 314 5.27 2.22 9.40
C ASP A 314 4.51 1.01 9.95
N PHE A 315 3.47 1.22 10.76
CA PHE A 315 2.59 0.14 11.19
C PHE A 315 1.85 -0.47 10.00
N ALA A 316 1.26 0.35 9.13
CA ALA A 316 0.60 -0.11 7.91
C ALA A 316 1.57 -0.89 7.00
N LYS A 317 2.83 -0.50 6.91
CA LYS A 317 3.85 -1.18 6.11
C LYS A 317 4.09 -2.62 6.57
N GLN A 318 4.05 -2.87 7.89
CA GLN A 318 4.21 -4.23 8.44
C GLN A 318 3.05 -5.13 8.03
N ILE A 319 1.83 -4.60 8.09
CA ILE A 319 0.59 -5.35 7.83
C ILE A 319 0.34 -5.52 6.33
N ALA A 320 0.53 -4.45 5.55
CA ALA A 320 0.23 -4.41 4.13
C ALA A 320 1.25 -5.15 3.25
N SER A 321 2.43 -5.48 3.78
CA SER A 321 3.51 -6.12 3.02
C SER A 321 3.01 -7.33 2.21
N PRO A 322 3.36 -7.41 0.91
CA PRO A 322 4.34 -6.60 0.20
C PRO A 322 3.78 -5.31 -0.42
N ALA A 323 2.52 -4.95 -0.17
CA ALA A 323 1.98 -3.68 -0.65
C ALA A 323 2.78 -2.52 -0.05
N GLY A 324 3.32 -1.65 -0.92
CA GLY A 324 4.03 -0.46 -0.48
C GLY A 324 3.10 0.50 0.25
N VAL A 325 3.66 1.29 1.16
CA VAL A 325 2.99 2.38 1.89
C VAL A 325 3.74 3.67 1.64
N CYS A 326 3.03 4.79 1.60
CA CYS A 326 3.61 6.13 1.44
C CYS A 326 2.89 7.15 2.33
N LEU A 327 3.49 8.33 2.43
CA LEU A 327 2.87 9.51 3.03
C LEU A 327 2.28 10.38 1.92
N VAL A 328 1.03 10.79 2.11
CA VAL A 328 0.39 11.81 1.29
C VAL A 328 0.33 13.11 2.08
N ARG A 329 0.82 14.21 1.49
CA ARG A 329 0.70 15.57 2.02
C ARG A 329 -0.36 16.34 1.25
N ILE A 330 -1.20 17.08 1.97
CA ILE A 330 -2.11 18.09 1.40
C ILE A 330 -1.84 19.40 2.14
N ASP A 331 -1.64 20.48 1.39
CA ASP A 331 -1.38 21.81 1.93
C ASP A 331 -2.69 22.63 1.89
N VAL A 332 -3.21 23.04 3.05
CA VAL A 332 -4.48 23.76 3.18
C VAL A 332 -4.21 25.22 3.57
N PRO A 333 -4.63 26.24 2.78
CA PRO A 333 -4.39 27.64 3.13
C PRO A 333 -5.03 28.04 4.47
N ILE A 334 -4.29 28.76 5.32
CA ILE A 334 -4.76 29.13 6.68
C ILE A 334 -5.99 30.05 6.63
N ALA A 335 -6.14 30.86 5.58
CA ALA A 335 -7.33 31.68 5.38
C ALA A 335 -8.65 30.87 5.29
N MET A 336 -8.56 29.55 5.08
CA MET A 336 -9.71 28.63 5.09
C MET A 336 -9.86 27.84 6.40
N SER A 337 -8.93 27.97 7.35
CA SER A 337 -8.92 27.19 8.60
C SER A 337 -9.38 27.94 9.85
N ASP A 338 -9.63 29.26 9.76
CA ASP A 338 -10.29 30.00 10.83
C ASP A 338 -11.81 29.68 10.82
N PRO A 339 -12.35 29.05 11.90
CA PRO A 339 -13.75 28.63 11.97
C PRO A 339 -14.76 29.78 12.10
#